data_AF-A0A1X7VP54-F1
#
_entry.id   AF-A0A1X7VP54-F1
#
_cell.length_a   1.000
_cell.length_b   1.000
_cell.length_c   1.000
_cell.angle_alpha   90.00
_cell.angle_beta   90.00
_cell.angle_gamma   90.00
#
_symmetry.space_group_name_H-M   'P 1'
#
loop_
_entity.id
_entity.type
_entity.pdbx_description
1 polymer ?
#
loop_
_entity_poly.entity_id
_entity_poly.type
_entity_poly.pdbx_seq_one_letter_code
_entity_poly.pdbx_strand_id
1 'polypeptide(L)'
;MRGYKEACLPTRTSPPIGHLVFVIHGIGQNMDASDIVKSTSDLRDTCRQTALKHFPDQWKNKRVEFIPIEWRTWLTLDQGTVVVHDHFHYYT
;
A
#
# COMPACT_ATOMS: atom_id res chain seq x y z
N MET A 1 -17.19 -7.08 -6.63
CA MET A 1 -17.74 -7.53 -5.33
C MET A 1 -16.56 -7.82 -4.41
N ARG A 2 -16.48 -7.19 -3.23
CA ARG A 2 -15.50 -7.58 -2.19
C ARG A 2 -16.03 -8.82 -1.48
N GLY A 3 -15.20 -9.85 -1.33
CA GLY A 3 -15.55 -11.09 -0.64
C GLY A 3 -15.01 -12.35 -1.32
N TYR A 4 -14.94 -13.44 -0.57
CA TYR A 4 -14.60 -14.76 -1.12
C TYR A 4 -15.79 -15.29 -1.92
N LYS A 5 -15.52 -15.75 -3.15
CA LYS A 5 -16.56 -16.31 -4.06
C LYS A 5 -16.97 -17.74 -3.69
N GLU A 6 -16.14 -18.42 -2.89
CA GLU A 6 -16.31 -19.83 -2.53
C GLU A 6 -16.33 -20.00 -1.02
N ALA A 7 -17.11 -20.97 -0.54
CA ALA A 7 -17.14 -21.35 0.86
C ALA A 7 -15.80 -21.98 1.29
N CYS A 8 -15.37 -21.69 2.53
CA CYS A 8 -14.16 -22.28 3.09
C CYS A 8 -14.39 -23.78 3.37
N LEU A 9 -13.73 -24.64 2.60
CA LEU A 9 -13.78 -26.09 2.82
C LEU A 9 -12.73 -26.50 3.88
N PRO A 10 -13.06 -27.41 4.81
CA PRO A 10 -12.12 -27.88 5.86
C PRO A 10 -10.81 -28.46 5.31
N THR A 11 -10.84 -28.98 4.08
CA THR A 11 -9.70 -29.58 3.39
C THR A 11 -8.79 -28.56 2.69
N ARG A 12 -9.23 -27.30 2.56
CA ARG A 12 -8.46 -26.19 1.97
C ARG A 12 -7.83 -25.33 3.05
N THR A 13 -6.93 -25.90 3.84
CA THR A 13 -6.11 -25.11 4.76
C THR A 13 -4.95 -24.49 3.99
N SER A 14 -5.10 -23.21 3.61
CA SER A 14 -3.92 -22.42 3.25
C SER A 14 -2.95 -22.38 4.43
N PRO A 15 -1.63 -22.27 4.20
CA PRO A 15 -0.70 -22.04 5.29
C PRO A 15 -1.15 -20.86 6.17
N PRO A 16 -0.96 -20.94 7.49
CA PRO A 16 -1.35 -19.87 8.38
C PRO A 16 -0.65 -18.57 7.99
N ILE A 17 -1.36 -17.45 8.18
CA ILE A 17 -0.78 -16.11 8.00
C ILE A 17 0.20 -15.90 9.14
N GLY A 18 1.48 -15.77 8.82
CA GLY A 18 2.53 -15.48 9.80
C GLY A 18 2.79 -13.98 9.96
N HIS A 19 2.55 -13.19 8.91
CA HIS A 19 2.85 -11.76 8.88
C HIS A 19 1.81 -10.97 8.09
N LEU A 20 1.53 -9.75 8.56
CA LEU A 20 0.74 -8.74 7.86
C LEU A 20 1.67 -7.60 7.46
N VAL A 21 1.57 -7.14 6.22
CA VAL A 21 2.33 -6.00 5.69
C VAL A 21 1.34 -4.97 5.15
N PHE A 22 1.30 -3.81 5.79
CA PHE A 22 0.52 -2.68 5.29
C PHE A 22 1.35 -1.88 4.30
N VAL A 23 0.85 -1.70 3.08
CA VAL A 23 1.52 -0.93 2.04
C VAL A 23 0.81 0.39 1.89
N ILE A 24 1.53 1.49 2.13
CA ILE A 24 1.02 2.85 2.17
C ILE A 24 1.96 3.73 1.36
N HIS A 25 1.43 4.56 0.46
CA HIS A 25 2.22 5.63 -0.16
C HIS A 25 2.31 6.83 0.80
N GLY A 26 3.48 7.46 0.86
CA GLY A 26 3.66 8.71 1.60
C GLY A 26 2.96 9.91 0.93
N ILE A 27 2.64 10.93 1.71
CA ILE A 27 2.09 12.21 1.23
C ILE A 27 3.16 12.94 0.39
N GLY A 28 2.78 13.45 -0.78
CA GLY A 28 3.67 14.24 -1.65
C GLY A 28 4.44 13.44 -2.72
N GLN A 29 4.13 12.15 -2.88
CA GLN A 29 4.67 11.37 -4.00
C GLN A 29 3.93 11.77 -5.28
N ASN A 30 4.58 12.57 -6.14
CA ASN A 30 4.13 12.87 -7.51
C ASN A 30 4.39 11.67 -8.43
N MET A 31 3.98 10.48 -7.99
CA MET A 31 3.99 9.28 -8.81
C MET A 31 2.76 9.36 -9.71
N ASP A 32 2.92 9.15 -11.01
CA ASP A 32 1.81 8.99 -11.97
C ASP A 32 0.80 7.98 -11.42
N ALA A 33 -0.22 8.48 -10.69
CA ALA A 33 -1.21 7.74 -9.90
C ALA A 33 -0.92 6.24 -9.81
N SER A 34 0.21 5.86 -9.20
CA SER A 34 0.61 4.46 -9.23
C SER A 34 -0.36 3.74 -8.34
N ASP A 35 -1.22 2.92 -8.94
CA ASP A 35 -2.29 2.25 -8.24
C ASP A 35 -1.65 1.48 -7.07
N ILE A 36 -1.99 1.88 -5.83
CA ILE A 36 -1.50 1.24 -4.61
C ILE A 36 -1.70 -0.28 -4.67
N VAL A 37 -2.72 -0.75 -5.40
CA VAL A 37 -2.94 -2.18 -5.67
C VAL A 37 -1.81 -2.76 -6.51
N LYS A 38 -1.40 -2.10 -7.60
CA LYS A 38 -0.26 -2.53 -8.43
C LYS A 38 1.03 -2.51 -7.64
N SER A 39 1.37 -1.40 -6.98
CA SER A 39 2.59 -1.30 -6.16
C SER A 39 2.63 -2.36 -5.06
N THR A 40 1.49 -2.65 -4.43
CA THR A 40 1.37 -3.73 -3.44
C THR A 40 1.58 -5.11 -4.07
N SER A 41 1.07 -5.35 -5.28
CA SER A 41 1.29 -6.61 -5.99
C SER A 41 2.77 -6.80 -6.35
N ASP A 42 3.42 -5.77 -6.91
CA ASP A 42 4.83 -5.81 -7.29
C ASP A 42 5.74 -6.06 -6.07
N LEU A 43 5.42 -5.41 -4.93
CA LEU A 43 6.12 -5.64 -3.67
C LEU A 43 5.94 -7.07 -3.16
N ARG A 44 4.70 -7.58 -3.16
CA ARG A 44 4.40 -8.96 -2.75
C ARG A 44 5.22 -9.97 -3.56
N ASP A 45 5.26 -9.80 -4.88
CA ASP A 45 5.94 -10.74 -5.77
C ASP A 45 7.46 -10.67 -5.60
N THR A 46 8.01 -9.48 -5.46
CA THR A 46 9.44 -9.25 -5.19
C THR A 46 9.87 -9.85 -3.84
N CYS A 47 9.10 -9.62 -2.78
CA CYS A 47 9.35 -10.20 -1.47
C CYS A 47 9.26 -11.72 -1.51
N ARG A 48 8.28 -12.28 -2.23
CA ARG A 48 8.15 -13.74 -2.39
C ARG A 48 9.35 -14.34 -3.11
N GLN A 49 9.79 -13.76 -4.23
CA GLN A 49 10.94 -14.26 -4.98
C GLN A 49 12.22 -14.18 -4.14
N THR A 50 12.44 -13.04 -3.46
CA THR A 50 13.58 -12.84 -2.56
C THR A 50 13.58 -13.86 -1.42
N ALA A 51 12.42 -14.08 -0.78
CA ALA A 51 12.29 -15.03 0.32
C ALA A 51 12.54 -16.47 -0.13
N LEU A 52 12.00 -16.89 -1.27
CA LEU A 52 12.23 -18.23 -1.83
C LEU A 52 13.69 -18.47 -2.21
N LYS A 53 14.38 -17.43 -2.70
CA LYS A 53 15.80 -17.52 -3.09
C LYS A 53 16.74 -17.58 -1.89
N HIS A 54 16.49 -16.80 -0.85
CA HIS A 54 17.45 -16.60 0.25
C HIS A 54 17.05 -17.31 1.55
N PHE A 55 15.77 -17.60 1.76
CA PHE A 55 15.22 -18.18 2.99
C PHE A 55 14.20 -19.31 2.72
N PRO A 56 14.50 -20.29 1.84
CA PRO A 56 13.53 -21.28 1.36
C PRO A 56 12.89 -22.09 2.50
N ASP A 57 13.66 -22.49 3.52
CA ASP A 57 13.17 -23.32 4.62
C ASP A 57 12.25 -22.56 5.57
N GLN A 58 12.50 -21.26 5.76
CA GLN A 58 11.71 -20.40 6.64
C GLN A 58 10.36 -20.02 6.00
N TRP A 59 10.27 -20.03 4.67
CA TRP A 59 9.11 -19.57 3.92
C TRP A 59 8.23 -20.69 3.36
N LYS A 60 8.66 -21.96 3.45
CA LYS A 60 7.96 -23.12 2.87
C LYS A 60 6.53 -23.30 3.39
N ASN A 61 6.26 -22.91 4.64
CA ASN A 61 4.98 -23.14 5.34
C ASN A 61 4.35 -21.86 5.93
N LYS A 62 4.76 -20.67 5.47
CA LYS A 62 4.23 -19.40 5.98
C LYS A 62 3.62 -18.59 4.85
N ARG A 63 2.51 -17.92 5.16
CA ARG A 63 1.89 -16.95 4.26
C ARG A 63 2.05 -15.53 4.82
N VAL A 64 2.37 -14.58 3.94
CA VAL A 64 2.41 -13.15 4.26
C VAL A 64 1.34 -12.45 3.44
N GLU A 65 0.51 -11.67 4.12
CA GLU A 65 -0.54 -10.90 3.49
C GLU A 65 -0.12 -9.43 3.35
N PHE A 66 -0.14 -8.96 2.11
CA PHE A 66 0.13 -7.56 1.77
C PHE A 66 -1.21 -6.86 1.58
N ILE A 67 -1.46 -5.83 2.38
CA ILE A 67 -2.72 -5.11 2.40
C ILE A 67 -2.46 -3.72 1.83
N PRO A 68 -2.99 -3.40 0.63
CA PRO A 68 -2.91 -2.06 0.10
C PRO A 68 -3.78 -1.14 0.96
N ILE A 69 -3.20 -0.05 1.44
CA ILE A 69 -3.89 0.98 2.21
C ILE A 69 -3.85 2.27 1.41
N GLU A 70 -5.01 2.60 0.84
CA GLU A 70 -5.24 3.90 0.23
C GLU A 70 -5.60 4.89 1.32
N TRP A 71 -4.71 5.85 1.59
CA TRP A 71 -5.02 6.95 2.49
C TRP A 71 -5.71 8.06 1.70
N ARG A 72 -6.96 8.39 2.04
CA ARG A 72 -7.79 9.47 1.45
C ARG A 72 -7.73 9.50 -0.08
N THR A 73 -8.83 9.11 -0.71
CA THR A 73 -9.04 9.21 -2.16
C THR A 73 -8.82 10.60 -2.74
N TRP A 74 -8.85 11.66 -1.92
CA TRP A 74 -8.61 13.04 -2.33
C TRP A 74 -7.73 13.77 -1.31
N LEU A 75 -6.46 13.95 -1.66
CA LEU A 75 -5.60 14.95 -1.04
C LEU A 75 -5.37 16.04 -2.08
N THR A 76 -6.15 17.12 -2.03
CA THR A 76 -5.93 18.29 -2.88
C THR A 76 -4.66 18.99 -2.39
N LEU A 77 -3.51 18.62 -2.94
CA LEU A 77 -2.20 19.21 -2.60
C LEU A 77 -1.95 20.54 -3.32
N ASP A 78 -2.85 20.88 -4.24
CA ASP A 78 -2.74 21.94 -5.24
C ASP A 78 -3.63 23.15 -4.93
N GLN A 79 -4.08 23.31 -3.66
CA GLN A 79 -4.60 24.61 -3.19
C GLN A 79 -3.47 25.64 -2.99
N GLY A 80 -2.69 25.89 -4.05
CA GLY A 80 -1.78 27.02 -4.19
C GLY A 80 -0.64 27.06 -3.19
N THR A 81 0.56 27.33 -3.68
CA THR A 81 1.52 28.06 -2.85
C THR A 81 0.80 29.30 -2.34
N VAL A 82 0.55 29.41 -1.03
CA VAL A 82 0.14 30.67 -0.44
C VAL A 82 1.34 31.58 -0.60
N VAL A 83 1.38 32.31 -1.72
CA VAL A 83 2.25 33.47 -1.84
C VAL A 83 1.73 34.41 -0.77
N VAL A 84 2.48 34.53 0.31
CA VAL A 84 2.20 35.52 1.36
C VAL A 84 2.39 36.88 0.68
N HIS A 85 1.34 37.40 0.06
CA HIS A 85 1.26 38.80 -0.26
C HIS A 85 0.99 39.50 1.06
N ASP A 86 2.07 39.92 1.73
CA ASP A 86 2.00 40.91 2.79
C ASP A 86 1.45 42.21 2.18
N HIS A 87 0.12 42.35 2.20
CA HIS A 87 -0.55 43.63 1.98
C HIS A 87 -0.70 44.34 3.32
N PHE A 88 0.43 44.86 3.83
CA PHE A 88 0.39 45.94 4.81
C PHE A 88 -0.06 47.21 4.08
N HIS A 89 -1.37 47.45 4.06
CA HIS A 89 -1.92 48.77 3.80
C HIS A 89 -1.51 49.69 4.96
N TYR A 90 -0.48 50.51 4.75
CA TYR A 90 -0.25 51.67 5.60
C TYR A 90 -1.24 52.76 5.19
N TYR A 91 -2.20 53.04 6.07
CA TYR A 91 -2.91 54.32 6.05
C TYR A 91 -1.99 55.39 6.65
N THR A 92 -1.51 56.31 5.80
CA THR A 92 -1.31 57.74 6.10
C THR A 92 -1.34 58.52 4.80
#